data_AF-F9ZPW9-F1
#
_entry.id   AF-F9ZPW9-F1
#
_cell.length_a   1.000
_cell.length_b   1.000
_cell.length_c   1.000
_cell.angle_alpha   90.00
_cell.angle_beta   90.00
_cell.angle_gamma   90.00
#
_symmetry.space_group_name_H-M   'P 1'
#
loop_
_entity.id
_entity.type
_entity.pdbx_description
1 polymer ?
#
loop_
_entity_poly.entity_id
_entity_poly.type
_entity_poly.pdbx_seq_one_letter_code
_entity_poly.pdbx_strand_id
1 'polypeptide(L)'
;MNGGTWVSQRPLWAWLFLLGMVLTVTFQLISGFAFAMGVTAALSWHIADGLAASLFLLGEWTWLLGTKLGRVHLRRIFLLTEAYRDSFRRQLQGSDDAPLRDGLNAALEGWFLVAATVTVIFGIALWRGCGICLMAHRILAWILSLLWLVHLALSVWDHWPSRSNKPRRTS
;
A
#
# COMPACT_ATOMS: atom_id res chain seq x y z
N MET A 1 -15.03 -28.59 12.31
CA MET A 1 -13.64 -28.38 11.85
C MET A 1 -13.28 -26.93 12.13
N ASN A 2 -12.15 -26.71 12.81
CA ASN A 2 -11.82 -25.50 13.55
C ASN A 2 -11.63 -24.27 12.65
N GLY A 3 -12.53 -23.28 12.79
CA GLY A 3 -12.42 -21.94 12.21
C GLY A 3 -11.55 -21.00 13.06
N GLY A 4 -10.37 -21.47 13.46
CA GLY A 4 -9.42 -20.72 14.28
C GLY A 4 -8.19 -20.28 13.47
N THR A 5 -7.90 -18.98 13.55
CA THR A 5 -6.62 -18.32 13.24
C THR A 5 -6.12 -18.32 11.78
N TRP A 6 -6.82 -17.57 10.90
CA TRP A 6 -6.18 -16.97 9.71
C TRP A 6 -5.26 -15.78 10.06
N VAL A 7 -4.48 -15.90 11.15
CA VAL A 7 -3.34 -15.01 11.36
C VAL A 7 -2.39 -15.33 10.21
N SER A 8 -2.30 -14.38 9.29
CA SER A 8 -1.56 -14.50 8.04
C SER A 8 -0.17 -15.10 8.32
N GLN A 9 0.11 -16.30 7.83
CA GLN A 9 1.47 -16.83 7.80
C GLN A 9 2.27 -16.09 6.71
N ARG A 10 2.37 -14.76 6.81
CA ARG A 10 3.39 -14.00 6.09
C ARG A 10 4.72 -14.33 6.77
N PRO A 11 5.71 -14.87 6.04
CA PRO A 11 7.03 -15.13 6.63
C PRO A 11 7.63 -13.80 7.13
N LEU A 12 8.46 -13.85 8.18
CA LEU A 12 9.06 -12.67 8.81
C LEU A 12 9.68 -11.69 7.81
N TRP A 13 10.35 -12.22 6.78
CA TRP A 13 10.92 -11.40 5.71
C TRP A 13 9.88 -10.58 4.95
N ALA A 14 8.67 -11.10 4.70
CA ALA A 14 7.59 -10.35 4.05
C ALA A 14 7.04 -9.21 4.93
N TRP A 15 7.15 -9.33 6.26
CA TRP A 15 6.88 -8.22 7.17
C TRP A 15 7.97 -7.15 7.11
N LEU A 16 9.24 -7.55 7.00
CA LEU A 16 10.34 -6.61 6.83
C LEU A 16 10.25 -5.86 5.50
N PHE A 17 9.88 -6.55 4.39
CA PHE A 17 9.63 -5.89 3.10
C PHE A 17 8.47 -4.90 3.19
N LEU A 18 7.37 -5.28 3.84
CA LEU A 18 6.22 -4.40 4.02
C LEU A 18 6.58 -3.16 4.85
N LEU A 19 7.26 -3.34 5.98
CA LEU A 19 7.72 -2.25 6.83
C LEU A 19 8.69 -1.33 6.08
N GLY A 20 9.64 -1.92 5.36
CA GLY A 20 10.58 -1.19 4.50
C GLY A 20 9.84 -0.35 3.45
N MET A 21 8.83 -0.90 2.79
CA MET A 21 7.99 -0.15 1.84
C MET A 21 7.23 1.00 2.51
N VAL A 22 6.64 0.78 3.68
CA VAL A 22 5.92 1.85 4.40
C VAL A 22 6.86 2.99 4.77
N LEU A 23 8.04 2.67 5.30
CA LEU A 23 9.03 3.68 5.70
C LEU A 23 9.57 4.45 4.49
N THR A 24 10.03 3.74 3.46
CA THR A 24 10.60 4.35 2.25
C THR A 24 9.56 5.18 1.50
N VAL A 25 8.31 4.73 1.35
CA VAL A 25 7.29 5.59 0.72
C VAL A 25 7.02 6.84 1.55
N THR A 26 6.94 6.71 2.88
CA THR A 26 6.73 7.87 3.76
C THR A 26 7.86 8.89 3.61
N PHE A 27 9.12 8.43 3.64
CA PHE A 27 10.27 9.30 3.45
C PHE A 27 10.37 9.86 2.03
N GLN A 28 9.97 9.14 1.00
CA GLN A 28 9.92 9.62 -0.38
C GLN A 28 8.92 10.76 -0.55
N LEU A 29 7.75 10.66 0.08
CA LEU A 29 6.74 11.71 0.09
C LEU A 29 7.25 12.97 0.81
N ILE A 30 7.85 12.81 1.99
CA ILE A 30 8.41 13.92 2.78
C ILE A 30 9.55 14.60 2.02
N SER A 31 10.52 13.83 1.53
CA SER A 31 11.69 14.35 0.83
C SER A 31 11.34 14.96 -0.52
N GLY A 32 10.39 14.36 -1.26
CA GLY A 32 9.89 14.90 -2.52
C GLY A 32 9.15 16.23 -2.33
N PHE A 33 8.34 16.33 -1.27
CA PHE A 33 7.69 17.58 -0.88
C PHE A 33 8.70 18.64 -0.46
N ALA A 34 9.65 18.30 0.42
CA ALA A 34 10.71 19.21 0.85
C ALA A 34 11.52 19.75 -0.34
N PHE A 35 11.87 18.88 -1.30
CA PHE A 35 12.56 19.28 -2.52
C PHE A 35 11.68 20.21 -3.39
N ALA A 36 10.38 19.93 -3.52
CA ALA A 36 9.45 20.80 -4.22
C ALA A 36 9.31 22.20 -3.57
N MET A 37 9.49 22.28 -2.25
CA MET A 37 9.54 23.53 -1.48
C MET A 37 10.90 24.25 -1.53
N GLY A 38 11.87 23.73 -2.29
CA GLY A 38 13.18 24.37 -2.49
C GLY A 38 14.30 23.86 -1.58
N VAL A 39 14.06 22.84 -0.76
CA VAL A 39 15.12 22.20 0.05
C VAL A 39 15.98 21.31 -0.84
N THR A 40 16.97 21.89 -1.51
CA THR A 40 17.82 21.19 -2.49
C THR A 40 18.64 20.05 -1.87
N ALA A 41 19.02 20.16 -0.60
CA ALA A 41 19.70 19.10 0.14
C ALA A 41 18.87 17.82 0.27
N ALA A 42 17.54 17.89 0.13
CA ALA A 42 16.67 16.72 0.16
C ALA A 42 16.83 15.84 -1.09
N LEU A 43 17.41 16.34 -2.20
CA LEU A 43 17.51 15.60 -3.45
C LEU A 43 18.38 14.34 -3.34
N SER A 44 19.56 14.43 -2.71
CA SER A 44 20.45 13.28 -2.57
C SER A 44 19.81 12.19 -1.71
N TRP A 45 19.12 12.58 -0.64
CA TRP A 45 18.33 11.69 0.21
C TRP A 45 17.17 11.07 -0.58
N HIS A 46 16.41 11.87 -1.32
CA HIS A 46 15.27 11.42 -2.13
C HIS A 46 15.68 10.40 -3.19
N ILE A 47 16.86 10.55 -3.79
CA ILE A 47 17.40 9.55 -4.73
C ILE A 47 17.78 8.27 -3.99
N ALA A 48 18.51 8.38 -2.88
CA ALA A 48 18.95 7.21 -2.11
C ALA A 48 17.78 6.37 -1.57
N ASP A 49 16.79 7.05 -0.96
CA ASP A 49 15.56 6.43 -0.45
C ASP A 49 14.71 5.85 -1.59
N GLY A 50 14.62 6.54 -2.74
CA GLY A 50 13.95 6.04 -3.94
C GLY A 50 14.57 4.75 -4.49
N LEU A 51 15.90 4.59 -4.40
CA LEU A 51 16.57 3.35 -4.78
C LEU A 51 16.28 2.22 -3.78
N ALA A 52 16.26 2.53 -2.47
CA ALA A 52 15.86 1.56 -1.46
C ALA A 52 14.39 1.11 -1.67
N ALA A 53 13.47 2.05 -1.91
CA ALA A 53 12.08 1.78 -2.24
C ALA A 53 11.96 0.84 -3.46
N SER A 54 12.77 1.08 -4.49
CA SER A 54 12.81 0.25 -5.70
C SER A 54 13.17 -1.21 -5.40
N LEU A 55 14.14 -1.44 -4.51
CA LEU A 55 14.55 -2.79 -4.09
C LEU A 55 13.46 -3.48 -3.27
N PHE A 56 12.84 -2.79 -2.32
CA PHE A 56 11.74 -3.36 -1.54
C PHE A 56 10.54 -3.70 -2.43
N LEU A 57 10.21 -2.84 -3.38
CA LEU A 57 9.11 -3.05 -4.33
C LEU A 57 9.38 -4.22 -5.27
N LEU A 58 10.62 -4.36 -5.76
CA LEU A 58 11.03 -5.53 -6.53
C LEU A 58 10.92 -6.81 -5.71
N GLY A 59 11.32 -6.76 -4.42
CA GLY A 59 11.16 -7.86 -3.49
C GLY A 59 9.70 -8.27 -3.30
N GLU A 60 8.79 -7.29 -3.11
CA GLU A 60 7.36 -7.55 -2.98
C GLU A 60 6.78 -8.19 -4.26
N TRP A 61 7.07 -7.65 -5.44
CA TRP A 61 6.64 -8.25 -6.71
C TRP A 61 7.18 -9.67 -6.90
N THR A 62 8.45 -9.90 -6.57
CA THR A 62 9.07 -11.22 -6.63
C THR A 62 8.35 -12.21 -5.72
N TRP A 63 8.00 -11.80 -4.50
CA TRP A 63 7.25 -12.65 -3.57
C TRP A 63 5.82 -12.92 -4.04
N LEU A 64 5.11 -11.89 -4.50
CA LEU A 64 3.73 -11.96 -4.99
C LEU A 64 3.58 -12.92 -6.17
N LEU A 65 4.51 -12.86 -7.12
CA LEU A 65 4.47 -13.70 -8.32
C LEU A 65 5.10 -15.08 -8.08
N GLY A 66 6.20 -15.12 -7.31
CA GLY A 66 7.01 -16.32 -7.11
C GLY A 66 6.41 -17.36 -6.18
N THR A 67 5.56 -16.98 -5.22
CA THR A 67 5.08 -17.90 -4.17
C THR A 67 3.58 -18.21 -4.28
N LYS A 68 3.16 -19.39 -3.78
CA LYS A 68 1.73 -19.76 -3.72
C LYS A 68 0.93 -18.78 -2.86
N LEU A 69 1.45 -18.42 -1.68
CA LEU A 69 0.82 -17.45 -0.77
C LEU A 69 0.80 -16.04 -1.37
N GLY A 70 1.87 -15.62 -2.02
CA GLY A 70 1.93 -14.36 -2.75
C GLY A 70 0.86 -14.26 -3.83
N ARG A 71 0.65 -15.32 -4.62
CA ARG A 71 -0.41 -15.32 -5.65
C ARG A 71 -1.82 -15.28 -5.08
N VAL A 72 -2.05 -15.86 -3.90
CA VAL A 72 -3.33 -15.71 -3.17
C VAL A 72 -3.53 -14.25 -2.75
N HIS A 73 -2.48 -13.63 -2.19
CA HIS A 73 -2.51 -12.22 -1.81
C HIS A 73 -2.71 -11.29 -3.02
N LEU A 74 -2.05 -11.57 -4.14
CA LEU A 74 -2.22 -10.86 -5.41
C LEU A 74 -3.67 -10.90 -5.88
N ARG A 75 -4.30 -12.09 -5.86
CA ARG A 75 -5.73 -12.24 -6.21
C ARG A 75 -6.64 -11.43 -5.31
N ARG A 76 -6.29 -11.27 -4.04
CA ARG A 76 -7.02 -10.45 -3.07
C ARG A 76 -6.89 -8.96 -3.40
N ILE A 77 -5.67 -8.44 -3.49
CA ILE A 77 -5.44 -6.99 -3.66
C ILE A 77 -5.92 -6.47 -5.03
N PHE A 78 -5.98 -7.34 -6.04
CA PHE A 78 -6.53 -7.02 -7.36
C PHE A 78 -7.97 -7.50 -7.58
N LEU A 79 -8.66 -7.95 -6.52
CA LEU A 79 -10.07 -8.39 -6.57
C LEU A 79 -10.35 -9.38 -7.73
N LEU A 80 -9.44 -10.33 -7.97
CA LEU A 80 -9.48 -11.21 -9.14
C LEU A 80 -10.54 -12.32 -9.02
N THR A 81 -11.10 -12.55 -7.82
CA THR A 81 -12.16 -13.55 -7.59
C THR A 81 -13.49 -12.88 -7.23
N GLU A 82 -14.59 -13.57 -7.51
CA GLU A 82 -15.94 -13.07 -7.19
C GLU A 82 -16.13 -12.79 -5.70
N ALA A 83 -15.62 -13.69 -4.83
CA ALA A 83 -15.68 -13.51 -3.37
C ALA A 83 -15.05 -12.18 -2.90
N TYR A 84 -13.92 -11.77 -3.50
CA TYR A 84 -13.27 -10.49 -3.15
C TYR A 84 -14.04 -9.30 -3.70
N ARG A 85 -14.58 -9.40 -4.92
CA ARG A 85 -15.44 -8.35 -5.51
C ARG A 85 -16.72 -8.13 -4.70
N ASP A 86 -17.34 -9.20 -4.23
CA ASP A 86 -18.56 -9.13 -3.41
C ASP A 86 -18.29 -8.55 -2.02
N SER A 87 -17.16 -8.91 -1.40
CA SER A 87 -16.73 -8.28 -0.14
C SER A 87 -16.50 -6.77 -0.32
N PHE A 88 -15.78 -6.37 -1.37
CA PHE A 88 -15.57 -4.96 -1.71
C PHE A 88 -16.89 -4.21 -1.93
N ARG A 89 -17.82 -4.77 -2.71
CA ARG A 89 -19.13 -4.16 -2.98
C ARG A 89 -19.96 -3.99 -1.71
N ARG A 90 -20.01 -5.00 -0.84
CA ARG A 90 -20.76 -4.93 0.42
C ARG A 90 -20.19 -3.88 1.38
N GLN A 91 -18.87 -3.72 1.42
CA GLN A 91 -18.22 -2.66 2.21
C GLN A 91 -18.52 -1.26 1.66
N LEU A 92 -18.51 -1.07 0.34
CA LEU A 92 -18.92 0.22 -0.27
C LEU A 92 -20.37 0.59 0.04
N GLN A 93 -21.24 -0.42 0.18
CA GLN A 93 -22.65 -0.24 0.53
C GLN A 93 -22.89 -0.09 2.04
N GLY A 94 -21.84 -0.08 2.87
CA GLY A 94 -21.95 0.00 4.33
C GLY A 94 -22.71 -1.17 4.96
N SER A 95 -22.82 -2.30 4.24
CA SER A 95 -23.68 -3.43 4.58
C SER A 95 -22.93 -4.60 5.24
N ASP A 96 -21.63 -4.44 5.53
CA ASP A 96 -20.77 -5.48 6.08
C ASP A 96 -20.05 -4.98 7.34
N ASP A 97 -20.17 -5.74 8.44
CA ASP A 97 -19.36 -5.56 9.66
C ASP A 97 -18.00 -6.28 9.54
N ALA A 98 -17.70 -6.92 8.40
CA ALA A 98 -16.41 -7.57 8.14
C ALA A 98 -15.23 -6.58 8.20
N PRO A 99 -14.02 -7.05 8.56
CA PRO A 99 -12.82 -6.20 8.61
C PRO A 99 -12.57 -5.46 7.28
N LEU A 100 -12.30 -4.15 7.33
CA LEU A 100 -12.00 -3.32 6.14
C LEU A 100 -10.82 -3.90 5.32
N ARG A 101 -9.96 -4.68 5.98
CA ARG A 101 -8.78 -5.34 5.42
C ARG A 101 -9.05 -6.24 4.21
N ASP A 102 -10.24 -6.81 4.08
CA ASP A 102 -10.54 -7.82 3.05
C ASP A 102 -11.24 -7.26 1.79
N GLY A 103 -11.72 -6.02 1.82
CA GLY A 103 -12.42 -5.37 0.70
C GLY A 103 -11.73 -4.09 0.25
N LEU A 104 -12.18 -2.94 0.73
CA LEU A 104 -11.69 -1.61 0.32
C LEU A 104 -10.19 -1.45 0.55
N ASN A 105 -9.67 -1.89 1.70
CA ASN A 105 -8.26 -1.76 2.01
C ASN A 105 -7.39 -2.65 1.09
N ALA A 106 -7.86 -3.85 0.74
CA ALA A 106 -7.15 -4.72 -0.20
C ALA A 106 -7.04 -4.08 -1.60
N ALA A 107 -8.13 -3.47 -2.09
CA ALA A 107 -8.10 -2.75 -3.36
C ALA A 107 -7.14 -1.56 -3.33
N LEU A 108 -7.10 -0.82 -2.21
CA LEU A 108 -6.16 0.29 -2.01
C LEU A 108 -4.70 -0.19 -2.01
N GLU A 109 -4.39 -1.32 -1.37
CA GLU A 109 -3.07 -1.95 -1.41
C GLU A 109 -2.63 -2.23 -2.87
N GLY A 110 -3.54 -2.77 -3.70
CA GLY A 110 -3.28 -3.03 -5.12
C GLY A 110 -2.99 -1.77 -5.92
N TRP A 111 -3.81 -0.72 -5.76
CA TRP A 111 -3.59 0.58 -6.41
C TRP A 111 -2.29 1.24 -5.96
N PHE A 112 -1.97 1.14 -4.66
CA PHE A 112 -0.74 1.66 -4.10
C PHE A 112 0.49 0.97 -4.72
N LEU A 113 0.46 -0.37 -4.83
CA LEU A 113 1.54 -1.15 -5.44
C LEU A 113 1.80 -0.73 -6.89
N VAL A 114 0.73 -0.58 -7.69
CA VAL A 114 0.84 -0.14 -9.09
C VAL A 114 1.37 1.29 -9.17
N ALA A 115 0.78 2.22 -8.43
CA ALA A 115 1.19 3.62 -8.43
C ALA A 115 2.66 3.77 -8.00
N ALA A 116 3.09 3.07 -6.95
CA ALA A 116 4.49 3.06 -6.49
C ALA A 116 5.44 2.53 -7.56
N THR A 117 5.04 1.46 -8.27
CA THR A 117 5.82 0.87 -9.36
C THR A 117 6.03 1.86 -10.50
N VAL A 118 4.97 2.51 -10.95
CA VAL A 118 5.05 3.49 -12.03
C VAL A 118 5.85 4.72 -11.58
N THR A 119 5.68 5.18 -10.35
CA THR A 119 6.46 6.29 -9.76
C THR A 119 7.95 5.99 -9.75
N VAL A 120 8.35 4.79 -9.33
CA VAL A 120 9.75 4.34 -9.33
C VAL A 120 10.32 4.34 -10.75
N ILE A 121 9.59 3.79 -11.73
CA ILE A 121 10.02 3.78 -13.13
C ILE A 121 10.29 5.20 -13.63
N PHE A 122 9.37 6.14 -13.39
CA PHE A 122 9.57 7.53 -13.76
C PHE A 122 10.69 8.21 -12.96
N GLY A 123 10.86 7.88 -11.68
CA GLY A 123 11.94 8.40 -10.85
C GLY A 123 13.32 7.98 -11.38
N ILE A 124 13.46 6.71 -11.75
CA ILE A 124 14.68 6.19 -12.40
C ILE A 124 14.90 6.85 -13.76
N ALA A 125 13.86 6.99 -14.58
CA ALA A 125 13.96 7.67 -15.88
C ALA A 125 14.39 9.14 -15.73
N LEU A 126 13.87 9.84 -14.72
CA LEU A 126 14.28 11.21 -14.37
C LEU A 126 15.73 11.28 -13.93
N TRP A 127 16.16 10.34 -13.08
CA TRP A 127 17.55 10.26 -12.65
C TRP A 127 18.51 10.02 -13.81
N ARG A 128 18.06 9.34 -14.88
CA ARG A 128 18.79 9.15 -16.13
C ARG A 128 18.68 10.31 -17.12
N GLY A 129 18.00 11.40 -16.77
CA GLY A 129 17.93 12.63 -17.57
C GLY A 129 16.66 12.79 -18.42
N CYS A 130 15.64 11.93 -18.28
CA CYS A 130 14.38 12.08 -19.00
C CYS A 130 13.48 13.16 -18.37
N GLY A 131 13.77 14.43 -18.65
CA GLY A 131 13.06 15.58 -18.05
C GLY A 131 11.54 15.61 -18.30
N ILE A 132 11.06 15.03 -19.40
CA ILE A 132 9.63 14.96 -19.74
C ILE A 132 8.83 14.15 -18.70
N CYS A 133 9.48 13.23 -17.99
CA CYS A 133 8.85 12.42 -16.95
C CYS A 133 8.54 13.19 -15.66
N LEU A 134 9.00 14.44 -15.51
CA LEU A 134 8.91 15.19 -14.25
C LEU A 134 7.47 15.45 -13.83
N MET A 135 6.65 15.91 -14.78
CA MET A 135 5.24 16.21 -14.51
C MET A 135 4.47 14.93 -14.13
N ALA A 136 4.69 13.84 -14.88
CA ALA A 136 4.08 12.55 -14.57
C ALA A 136 4.48 12.03 -13.19
N HIS A 137 5.77 12.11 -12.85
CA HIS A 137 6.28 11.69 -11.53
C HIS A 137 5.64 12.49 -10.39
N ARG A 138 5.48 13.82 -10.55
CA ARG A 138 4.81 14.68 -9.57
C ARG A 138 3.34 14.34 -9.40
N ILE A 139 2.62 14.11 -10.49
CA ILE A 139 1.20 13.71 -10.44
C ILE A 139 1.07 12.38 -9.69
N LEU A 140 1.92 11.42 -9.99
CA LEU A 140 1.90 10.12 -9.31
C LEU A 140 2.27 10.23 -7.83
N ALA A 141 3.20 11.12 -7.46
CA ALA A 141 3.50 11.40 -6.07
C ALA A 141 2.27 11.95 -5.32
N TRP A 142 1.49 12.84 -5.93
CA TRP A 142 0.23 13.31 -5.35
C TRP A 142 -0.81 12.20 -5.19
N ILE A 143 -0.94 11.33 -6.20
CA ILE A 143 -1.83 10.15 -6.12
C ILE A 143 -1.38 9.23 -4.97
N LEU A 144 -0.09 8.97 -4.84
CA LEU A 144 0.47 8.16 -3.75
C LEU A 144 0.22 8.80 -2.38
N SER A 145 0.41 10.12 -2.25
CA SER A 145 0.07 10.84 -1.01
C SER A 145 -1.39 10.65 -0.63
N LEU A 146 -2.31 10.79 -1.60
CA LEU A 146 -3.73 10.61 -1.35
C LEU A 146 -4.05 9.17 -0.93
N LEU A 147 -3.53 8.18 -1.66
CA LEU A 147 -3.70 6.76 -1.32
C LEU A 147 -3.16 6.45 0.07
N TRP A 148 -2.00 7.00 0.43
CA TRP A 148 -1.38 6.82 1.74
C TRP A 148 -2.24 7.42 2.86
N LEU A 149 -2.77 8.64 2.68
CA LEU A 149 -3.66 9.29 3.64
C LEU A 149 -4.96 8.52 3.84
N VAL A 150 -5.58 8.05 2.74
CA VAL A 150 -6.79 7.22 2.82
C VAL A 150 -6.50 5.91 3.55
N HIS A 151 -5.40 5.23 3.22
CA HIS A 151 -4.99 4.00 3.89
C HIS A 151 -4.73 4.21 5.39
N LEU A 152 -4.07 5.30 5.76
CA LEU A 152 -3.83 5.68 7.15
C LEU A 152 -5.16 5.93 7.88
N ALA A 153 -6.08 6.70 7.28
CA ALA A 153 -7.38 7.00 7.87
C ALA A 153 -8.21 5.72 8.12
N LEU A 154 -8.23 4.79 7.15
CA LEU A 154 -8.91 3.50 7.30
C LEU A 154 -8.26 2.63 8.38
N SER A 155 -6.92 2.61 8.43
CA SER A 155 -6.18 1.85 9.44
C SER A 155 -6.45 2.37 10.86
N VAL A 156 -6.50 3.70 11.02
CA VAL A 156 -6.85 4.35 12.30
C VAL A 156 -8.30 4.04 12.67
N TRP A 157 -9.23 4.10 11.72
CA TRP A 157 -10.63 3.81 11.94
C TRP A 157 -10.86 2.35 12.40
N ASP A 158 -10.16 1.39 11.81
CA ASP A 158 -10.22 -0.02 12.20
C ASP A 158 -9.72 -0.27 13.63
N HIS A 159 -8.69 0.46 14.07
CA HIS A 159 -8.06 0.28 15.38
C HIS A 159 -8.54 1.29 16.42
N TRP A 160 -9.55 2.11 16.09
CA TRP A 160 -10.06 3.13 16.99
C TRP A 160 -10.75 2.50 18.21
N PRO A 161 -10.36 2.87 19.45
CA PRO A 161 -10.75 2.16 20.67
C PRO A 161 -12.25 2.25 21.09
N SER A 162 -13.15 2.71 20.21
CA SER A 162 -14.57 2.99 20.56
C SER A 162 -15.57 1.89 20.18
N ARG A 163 -15.18 0.80 19.52
CA ARG A 163 -16.14 -0.26 19.09
C ARG A 163 -16.30 -1.43 20.08
N SER A 164 -15.74 -1.34 21.29
CA SER A 164 -15.84 -2.38 22.32
C SER A 164 -17.15 -2.39 23.12
N ASN A 165 -18.11 -1.48 22.85
CA ASN A 165 -19.31 -1.32 23.69
C ASN A 165 -20.64 -1.54 22.94
N LYS A 166 -20.71 -2.47 21.99
CA LYS A 166 -22.01 -3.06 21.63
C LYS A 166 -22.26 -4.24 22.57
N PRO A 167 -23.25 -4.18 23.48
CA PRO A 167 -23.60 -5.34 24.30
C PRO A 167 -23.96 -6.49 23.37
N ARG A 168 -23.28 -7.62 23.56
CA ARG A 168 -23.58 -8.88 22.89
C ARG A 168 -25.04 -9.22 23.23
N ARG A 169 -25.98 -8.99 22.29
CA ARG A 169 -27.35 -9.48 22.44
C ARG A 169 -27.28 -10.99 22.52
N THR A 170 -27.44 -11.51 23.73
CA THR A 170 -27.79 -12.90 23.99
C THR A 170 -29.29 -13.03 23.69
N SER A 171 -29.62 -13.72 22.61
CA SER A 171 -30.94 -14.36 22.44
C SER A 171 -30.70 -15.85 22.30
#